data_AF-A0A1X7TR24-F1
#
_entry.id   AF-A0A1X7TR24-F1
#
_cell.length_a   1.000
_cell.length_b   1.000
_cell.length_c   1.000
_cell.angle_alpha   90.00
_cell.angle_beta   90.00
_cell.angle_gamma   90.00
#
_symmetry.space_group_name_H-M   'P 1'
#
loop_
_entity.id
_entity.type
_entity.pdbx_description
1 polymer ?
#
loop_
_entity_poly.entity_id
_entity_poly.type
_entity_poly.pdbx_seq_one_letter_code
_entity_poly.pdbx_strand_id
1 'polypeptide(L)'
;MAESQYEQGDEPTSSTKVTVSSSQATRASTDLAKPISSITDTAESTIIQGVVTKMSPMKLSKTKRKYYFGTVSDESSSKRFVLFNTAIFDKMKTFHESSETIELQNCSVQRSSPGP
;
A
#
# COMPACT_ATOMS: atom_id res chain seq x y z
N MET A 1 -1.48 18.32 -48.44
CA MET A 1 -1.03 17.07 -47.77
C MET A 1 0.35 17.32 -47.19
N ALA A 2 0.50 17.01 -45.90
CA ALA A 2 1.73 16.79 -45.12
C ALA A 2 1.56 17.43 -43.72
N GLU A 3 0.83 16.74 -42.85
CA GLU A 3 0.85 16.99 -41.41
C GLU A 3 2.11 16.33 -40.82
N SER A 4 2.95 17.12 -40.16
CA SER A 4 4.04 16.59 -39.33
C SER A 4 3.51 16.40 -37.92
N GLN A 5 3.40 15.14 -37.48
CA GLN A 5 3.06 14.79 -36.11
C GLN A 5 4.32 14.85 -35.23
N TYR A 6 4.24 15.58 -34.13
CA TYR A 6 5.25 15.57 -33.09
C TYR A 6 4.93 14.39 -32.16
N GLU A 7 5.84 13.42 -32.11
CA GLU A 7 5.87 12.41 -31.05
C GLU A 7 6.13 13.11 -29.72
N GLN A 8 5.18 13.02 -28.79
CA GLN A 8 5.45 13.30 -27.38
C GLN A 8 5.38 11.96 -26.66
N GLY A 9 6.56 11.44 -26.30
CA GLY A 9 6.71 10.21 -25.56
C GLY A 9 5.98 10.30 -24.23
N ASP A 10 4.94 9.47 -24.10
CA ASP A 10 4.34 9.13 -22.81
C ASP A 10 5.37 8.26 -22.07
N GLU A 11 6.17 8.89 -21.21
CA GLU A 11 6.89 8.18 -20.17
C GLU A 11 5.83 7.69 -19.17
N PRO A 12 5.63 6.37 -18.95
CA PRO A 12 4.69 5.93 -17.95
C PRO A 12 5.33 6.20 -16.58
N THR A 13 5.04 7.35 -15.98
CA THR A 13 5.21 7.53 -14.54
C THR A 13 4.47 6.38 -13.88
N SER A 14 5.23 5.46 -13.28
CA SER A 14 4.77 4.25 -12.60
C SER A 14 3.68 4.61 -11.60
N SER A 15 2.43 4.57 -12.06
CA SER A 15 1.25 4.85 -11.29
C SER A 15 0.84 3.55 -10.63
N THR A 16 1.43 3.29 -9.47
CA THR A 16 1.13 2.10 -8.69
C THR A 16 -0.33 2.18 -8.21
N LYS A 17 -1.21 1.52 -8.96
CA LYS A 17 -2.64 1.38 -8.67
C LYS A 17 -2.79 0.42 -7.48
N VAL A 18 -2.97 0.97 -6.28
CA VAL A 18 -3.31 0.19 -5.08
C VAL A 18 -4.79 -0.18 -5.16
N THR A 19 -5.08 -1.45 -5.43
CA THR A 19 -6.44 -1.99 -5.39
C THR A 19 -6.73 -2.48 -3.99
N VAL A 20 -7.75 -1.91 -3.35
CA VAL A 20 -8.29 -2.38 -2.07
C VAL A 20 -9.64 -3.01 -2.38
N SER A 21 -9.71 -4.33 -2.39
CA SER A 21 -10.92 -5.08 -2.78
C SER A 21 -11.65 -5.57 -1.54
N SER A 22 -12.94 -5.28 -1.45
CA SER A 22 -13.83 -5.74 -0.39
C SER A 22 -14.56 -7.03 -0.79
N SER A 23 -14.29 -8.08 -0.01
CA SER A 23 -15.14 -9.23 0.35
C SER A 23 -15.71 -10.22 -0.69
N GLN A 24 -15.64 -10.01 -2.02
CA GLN A 24 -16.15 -11.04 -2.97
C GLN A 24 -15.11 -11.67 -3.90
N ALA A 25 -13.93 -11.07 -4.06
CA ALA A 25 -12.79 -11.66 -4.79
C ALA A 25 -11.90 -12.56 -3.91
N THR A 26 -12.26 -12.74 -2.64
CA THR A 26 -11.38 -13.11 -1.54
C THR A 26 -10.80 -14.52 -1.62
N ARG A 27 -11.51 -15.50 -2.20
CA ARG A 27 -11.09 -16.92 -2.14
C ARG A 27 -9.87 -17.25 -2.99
N ALA A 28 -9.70 -16.61 -4.15
CA ALA A 28 -8.56 -16.88 -5.03
C ALA A 28 -7.29 -16.14 -4.58
N SER A 29 -7.44 -14.96 -3.96
CA SER A 29 -6.32 -14.14 -3.51
C SER A 29 -5.70 -14.61 -2.19
N THR A 30 -6.47 -15.25 -1.30
CA THR A 30 -5.97 -15.82 -0.03
C THR A 30 -4.86 -16.85 -0.21
N ASP A 31 -4.85 -17.62 -1.30
CA ASP A 31 -3.82 -18.63 -1.56
C ASP A 31 -2.48 -18.00 -2.00
N LEU A 32 -2.53 -16.77 -2.51
CA LEU A 32 -1.37 -16.04 -3.02
C LEU A 32 -0.78 -15.04 -1.99
N ALA A 33 -1.52 -14.75 -0.92
CA ALA A 33 -1.07 -13.85 0.13
C ALA A 33 0.04 -14.53 0.95
N LYS A 34 1.24 -13.94 0.92
CA LYS A 34 2.37 -14.43 1.71
C LYS A 34 2.28 -13.88 3.14
N PRO A 35 2.73 -14.64 4.17
CA PRO A 35 2.74 -14.16 5.54
C PRO A 35 3.61 -12.91 5.65
N ILE A 36 3.20 -11.96 6.50
CA ILE A 36 3.86 -10.64 6.64
C ILE A 36 5.34 -10.80 6.99
N SER A 37 5.68 -11.81 7.78
CA SER A 37 7.06 -12.16 8.14
C SER A 37 7.96 -12.46 6.93
N SER A 38 7.40 -12.99 5.84
CA SER A 38 8.17 -13.40 4.64
C SER A 38 8.43 -12.27 3.64
N ILE A 39 7.82 -11.11 3.82
CA ILE A 39 7.90 -10.00 2.89
C ILE A 39 9.25 -9.29 3.07
N THR A 40 10.02 -9.21 1.98
CA THR A 40 11.32 -8.54 1.87
C THR A 40 11.26 -7.32 0.96
N ASP A 41 12.28 -6.47 1.02
CA ASP A 41 12.40 -5.25 0.21
C ASP A 41 12.65 -5.50 -1.29
N THR A 42 12.95 -6.75 -1.66
CA THR A 42 13.11 -7.18 -3.06
C THR A 42 11.84 -7.81 -3.65
N ALA A 43 10.74 -7.85 -2.90
CA ALA A 43 9.52 -8.51 -3.34
C ALA A 43 8.78 -7.65 -4.38
N GLU A 44 8.85 -8.05 -5.65
CA GLU A 44 8.00 -7.50 -6.70
C GLU A 44 6.56 -7.96 -6.49
N SER A 45 5.63 -7.01 -6.40
CA SER A 45 4.19 -7.23 -6.24
C SER A 45 3.80 -8.23 -5.13
N THR A 46 3.70 -7.72 -3.91
CA THR A 46 3.25 -8.54 -2.76
C THR A 46 1.78 -8.29 -2.46
N ILE A 47 0.99 -9.37 -2.40
CA ILE A 47 -0.33 -9.35 -1.76
C ILE A 47 -0.11 -9.51 -0.25
N ILE A 48 -0.53 -8.52 0.52
CA ILE A 48 -0.40 -8.49 1.98
C ILE A 48 -1.79 -8.60 2.57
N GLN A 49 -2.01 -9.62 3.40
CA GLN A 49 -3.23 -9.75 4.19
C GLN A 49 -2.93 -9.57 5.68
N GLY A 50 -3.84 -8.91 6.38
CA GLY A 50 -3.74 -8.69 7.82
C GLY A 50 -4.77 -7.69 8.34
N VAL A 51 -4.72 -7.39 9.63
CA VAL A 51 -5.59 -6.43 10.29
C VAL A 51 -4.83 -5.14 10.54
N VAL A 52 -5.48 -3.99 10.33
CA VAL A 52 -4.89 -2.70 10.68
C VAL A 52 -4.98 -2.51 12.19
N THR A 53 -3.85 -2.49 12.87
CA THR A 53 -3.78 -2.43 14.34
C THR A 53 -3.43 -1.05 14.89
N LYS A 54 -2.87 -0.17 14.05
CA LYS A 54 -2.52 1.21 14.42
C LYS A 54 -2.69 2.17 13.26
N MET A 55 -3.14 3.38 13.56
CA MET A 55 -3.21 4.51 12.62
C MET A 55 -2.60 5.76 13.26
N SER A 56 -1.80 6.51 12.50
CA SER A 56 -1.24 7.78 12.93
C SER A 56 -2.14 8.96 12.58
N PRO A 57 -2.03 10.09 13.30
CA PRO A 57 -2.52 11.36 12.77
C PRO A 57 -1.73 11.76 11.50
N MET A 58 -2.26 12.74 10.76
CA MET A 58 -1.57 13.34 9.61
C MET A 58 -0.22 13.91 10.03
N LYS A 59 0.83 13.63 9.26
CA LYS A 59 2.16 14.22 9.40
C LYS A 59 2.59 14.92 8.11
N LEU A 60 3.61 15.77 8.22
CA LEU A 60 4.27 16.42 7.10
C LEU A 60 5.68 15.84 6.93
N SER A 61 6.05 15.48 5.71
CA SER A 61 7.41 15.04 5.37
C SER A 61 8.37 16.24 5.42
N LYS A 62 9.68 15.96 5.34
CA LYS A 62 10.71 17.00 5.16
C LYS A 62 10.45 17.88 3.93
N THR A 63 9.84 17.29 2.88
CA THR A 63 9.44 17.97 1.64
C THR A 63 8.02 18.58 1.71
N LYS A 64 7.47 18.78 2.92
CA LYS A 64 6.12 19.34 3.18
C LYS A 64 4.97 18.54 2.55
N ARG A 65 5.19 17.27 2.19
CA ARG A 65 4.13 16.39 1.69
C ARG A 65 3.37 15.78 2.86
N LYS A 66 2.04 15.86 2.83
CA LYS A 66 1.18 15.19 3.81
C LYS A 66 1.30 13.68 3.67
N TYR A 67 1.43 12.99 4.80
CA TYR A 67 1.45 11.54 4.86
C TYR A 67 0.85 11.02 6.16
N TYR A 68 0.44 9.77 6.12
CA TYR A 68 -0.08 9.01 7.24
C TYR A 68 0.72 7.70 7.32
N PHE A 69 0.78 7.09 8.49
CA PHE A 69 1.33 5.75 8.61
C PHE A 69 0.51 4.93 9.58
N GLY A 70 0.59 3.62 9.45
CA GLY A 70 -0.10 2.69 10.32
C GLY A 70 0.66 1.38 10.43
N THR A 71 0.04 0.42 11.10
CA THR A 71 0.57 -0.94 11.24
C THR A 71 -0.48 -1.92 10.76
N VAL A 72 -0.06 -2.83 9.88
CA VAL A 72 -0.82 -4.02 9.50
C VAL A 72 -0.15 -5.22 10.16
N SER A 73 -0.94 -6.09 10.78
CA SER A 73 -0.47 -7.26 11.50
C SER A 73 -1.22 -8.51 11.04
N ASP A 74 -0.51 -9.62 10.97
CA ASP A 74 -1.08 -10.96 10.87
C ASP A 74 -0.68 -11.75 12.12
N GLU A 75 -0.96 -13.06 12.14
CA GLU A 75 -0.59 -13.93 13.26
C GLU A 75 0.93 -14.06 13.44
N SER A 76 1.72 -13.80 12.38
CA SER A 76 3.16 -14.05 12.35
C SER A 76 4.00 -12.81 12.68
N SER A 77 3.55 -11.63 12.27
CA SER A 77 4.36 -10.42 12.28
C SER A 77 3.51 -9.16 12.11
N SER A 78 4.19 -8.02 12.16
CA SER A 78 3.59 -6.72 11.84
C SER A 78 4.52 -5.92 10.95
N LYS A 79 3.94 -5.10 10.09
CA LYS A 79 4.67 -4.13 9.27
C LYS A 79 4.03 -2.76 9.32
N ARG A 80 4.91 -1.76 9.23
CA ARG A 80 4.50 -0.38 9.07
C ARG A 80 4.19 -0.09 7.60
N PHE A 81 3.06 0.54 7.34
CA PHE A 81 2.74 1.11 6.03
C PHE A 81 2.73 2.63 6.08
N VAL A 82 2.94 3.28 4.93
CA VAL A 82 2.90 4.74 4.76
C VAL A 82 1.96 5.06 3.60
N LEU A 83 1.07 6.04 3.80
CA LEU A 83 0.08 6.48 2.83
C LEU A 83 0.26 7.97 2.56
N PHE A 84 0.26 8.33 1.28
CA PHE A 84 0.27 9.74 0.84
C PHE A 84 -1.08 10.18 0.27
N ASN A 85 -2.06 9.27 0.20
CA ASN A 85 -3.39 9.52 -0.34
C ASN A 85 -4.43 9.47 0.80
N THR A 86 -5.15 10.58 0.99
CA THR A 86 -6.17 10.73 2.03
C THR A 86 -7.34 9.78 1.86
N ALA A 87 -7.80 9.53 0.64
CA ALA A 87 -8.92 8.61 0.40
C ALA A 87 -8.57 7.16 0.77
N ILE A 88 -7.30 6.76 0.61
CA ILE A 88 -6.82 5.45 1.07
C ILE A 88 -6.71 5.45 2.60
N PHE A 89 -6.24 6.54 3.20
CA PHE A 89 -6.19 6.69 4.65
C PHE A 89 -7.58 6.54 5.29
N ASP A 90 -8.61 7.18 4.75
CA ASP A 90 -9.97 7.10 5.29
C ASP A 90 -10.51 5.66 5.25
N LYS A 91 -10.27 4.93 4.15
CA LYS A 91 -10.59 3.50 4.06
C LYS A 91 -9.84 2.68 5.12
N MET A 92 -8.54 2.91 5.27
CA MET A 92 -7.71 2.20 6.25
C MET A 92 -8.13 2.52 7.69
N LYS A 93 -8.63 3.72 7.94
CA LYS A 93 -9.21 4.10 9.22
C LYS A 93 -10.51 3.32 9.50
N THR A 94 -11.39 3.18 8.51
CA THR A 94 -12.58 2.34 8.65
C THR A 94 -12.21 0.89 8.97
N PHE A 95 -11.22 0.32 8.29
CA PHE A 95 -10.75 -1.05 8.58
C PHE A 95 -10.10 -1.20 9.95
N HIS A 96 -9.38 -0.18 10.42
CA HIS A 96 -8.85 -0.15 11.78
C HIS A 96 -9.98 -0.14 12.83
N GLU A 97 -11.07 0.59 12.57
CA GLU A 97 -12.23 0.64 13.45
C GLU A 97 -13.06 -0.66 13.41
N SER A 98 -13.20 -1.30 12.24
CA SER A 98 -13.94 -2.56 12.08
C SER A 98 -13.15 -3.80 12.49
N SER A 99 -11.82 -3.70 12.65
CA SER A 99 -10.91 -4.83 12.89
C SER A 99 -11.02 -5.94 11.82
N GLU A 100 -11.46 -5.59 10.62
CA GLU A 100 -11.57 -6.52 9.51
C GLU A 100 -10.19 -6.81 8.89
N THR A 101 -10.04 -8.04 8.38
CA THR A 101 -8.88 -8.40 7.56
C THR A 101 -8.93 -7.67 6.24
N ILE A 102 -7.85 -6.95 5.92
CA ILE A 102 -7.67 -6.24 4.67
C ILE A 102 -6.71 -6.98 3.75
N GLU A 103 -6.84 -6.70 2.46
CA GLU A 103 -5.88 -7.10 1.44
C GLU A 103 -5.29 -5.86 0.79
N LEU A 104 -3.96 -5.77 0.81
CA LEU A 104 -3.19 -4.73 0.14
C LEU A 104 -2.43 -5.34 -1.02
N GLN A 105 -2.65 -4.79 -2.21
CA GLN A 105 -1.97 -5.20 -3.43
C GLN A 105 -1.12 -4.05 -3.96
N ASN A 106 -0.12 -4.39 -4.79
CA ASN A 106 0.76 -3.42 -5.46
C ASN A 106 1.44 -2.45 -4.46
N CYS A 107 1.90 -2.97 -3.32
CA CYS A 107 2.62 -2.17 -2.35
C CYS A 107 4.09 -2.02 -2.74
N SER A 108 4.64 -0.81 -2.62
CA SER A 108 6.10 -0.61 -2.64
C SER A 108 6.64 -0.98 -1.26
N VAL A 109 7.44 -2.06 -1.19
CA VAL A 109 8.12 -2.48 0.03
C VAL A 109 9.50 -1.83 0.07
N GLN A 110 9.82 -1.22 1.21
CA GLN A 110 11.12 -0.60 1.44
C GLN A 110 11.64 -1.01 2.80
N ARG A 111 12.97 -1.14 2.94
CA ARG A 111 13.58 -1.29 4.26
C ARG A 111 13.24 -0.08 5.11
N SER A 112 12.85 -0.33 6.35
CA SER A 112 12.77 0.72 7.36
C SER A 112 14.14 1.38 7.48
N SER A 113 14.18 2.71 7.47
CA SER A 113 15.40 3.42 7.83
C SER A 113 15.78 3.01 9.25
N PRO A 114 17.05 2.67 9.52
CA PRO A 114 17.53 2.56 10.89
C PRO A 114 17.23 3.90 11.57
N GLY A 115 16.57 3.84 12.72
CA GLY A 115 16.42 5.02 13.57
C GLY A 115 17.79 5.54 13.98
N PRO A 116 17.88 6.84 14.33
CA PRO A 116 19.10 7.36 14.96
C PRO A 116 19.42 6.63 16.26
#